data_AF-A0A452TLC1-F1
#
_entry.id   AF-A0A452TLC1-F1
#
_cell.length_a   1.000
_cell.length_b   1.000
_cell.length_c   1.000
_cell.angle_alpha   90.00
_cell.angle_beta   90.00
_cell.angle_gamma   90.00
#
_symmetry.space_group_name_H-M   'P 1'
#
loop_
_entity.id
_entity.type
_entity.pdbx_description
1 polymer ?
#
loop_
_entity_poly.entity_id
_entity_poly.type
_entity_poly.pdbx_seq_one_letter_code
_entity_poly.pdbx_strand_id
1 'polypeptide(L)'
;EDDDRDVALQIHFTLIQAFCCENDINILRVSNPGRLAELLLLEPDASPAASEGAEQPPDLHCVLVTNPHSSQWKDPALSQLICFCRESRYMDQWVPVINLPER
;
A
#
# COMPACT_ATOMS: atom_id res chain seq x y z
N GLU A 1 2.94 -17.19 -1.96
CA GLU A 1 2.27 -17.58 -3.21
C GLU A 1 0.83 -18.08 -2.98
N ASP A 2 0.16 -17.66 -1.89
CA ASP A 2 -1.23 -18.05 -1.57
C ASP A 2 -2.26 -16.94 -1.89
N ASP A 3 -1.81 -15.71 -2.12
CA ASP A 3 -2.65 -14.52 -2.30
C ASP A 3 -3.56 -14.57 -3.55
N ASP A 4 -3.11 -15.30 -4.59
CA ASP A 4 -3.84 -15.48 -5.85
C ASP A 4 -5.04 -16.45 -5.71
N ARG A 5 -5.13 -17.19 -4.59
CA ARG A 5 -6.23 -18.14 -4.33
C ARG A 5 -7.29 -17.58 -3.38
N ASP A 6 -6.97 -16.52 -2.64
CA ASP A 6 -7.95 -15.92 -1.74
C ASP A 6 -8.89 -15.00 -2.53
N VAL A 7 -10.01 -15.59 -2.97
CA VAL A 7 -11.07 -14.88 -3.70
C VAL A 7 -11.61 -13.71 -2.87
N ALA A 8 -11.69 -13.84 -1.55
CA ALA A 8 -12.17 -12.76 -0.70
C ALA A 8 -11.18 -11.59 -0.74
N LEU A 9 -9.88 -11.85 -0.66
CA LEU A 9 -8.86 -10.81 -0.73
C LEU A 9 -8.83 -10.11 -2.11
N GLN A 10 -9.00 -10.87 -3.20
CA GLN A 10 -9.13 -10.29 -4.55
C GLN A 10 -10.37 -9.38 -4.70
N ILE A 11 -11.49 -9.76 -4.06
CA ILE A 11 -12.67 -8.91 -3.99
C ILE A 11 -12.36 -7.62 -3.21
N HIS A 12 -11.66 -7.69 -2.08
CA HIS A 12 -11.26 -6.51 -1.32
C HIS A 12 -10.39 -5.57 -2.15
N PHE A 13 -9.38 -6.08 -2.86
CA PHE A 13 -8.54 -5.25 -3.72
C PHE A 13 -9.34 -4.57 -4.84
N THR A 14 -10.31 -5.26 -5.42
CA THR A 14 -11.19 -4.70 -6.44
C THR A 14 -12.06 -3.57 -5.87
N LEU A 15 -12.66 -3.78 -4.69
CA LEU A 15 -13.48 -2.77 -4.03
C LEU A 15 -12.66 -1.53 -3.61
N ILE A 16 -11.45 -1.76 -3.08
CA ILE A 16 -10.54 -0.67 -2.68
C ILE A 16 -10.09 0.11 -3.91
N GLN A 17 -9.73 -0.56 -5.00
CA GLN A 17 -9.35 0.10 -6.25
C GLN A 17 -10.49 0.97 -6.79
N ALA A 18 -11.72 0.45 -6.82
CA ALA A 18 -12.89 1.21 -7.26
C ALA A 18 -13.09 2.46 -6.39
N PHE A 19 -13.07 2.29 -5.07
CA PHE A 19 -13.21 3.39 -4.12
C PHE A 19 -12.11 4.45 -4.28
N CYS A 20 -10.84 4.06 -4.39
CA CYS A 20 -9.73 4.97 -4.59
C CYS A 20 -9.83 5.73 -5.92
N CYS A 21 -10.26 5.06 -6.99
CA CYS A 21 -10.46 5.68 -8.29
C CYS A 21 -11.57 6.74 -8.27
N GLU A 22 -12.69 6.44 -7.61
CA GLU A 22 -13.84 7.35 -7.49
C GLU A 22 -13.54 8.58 -6.63
N ASN A 23 -12.67 8.44 -5.63
CA ASN A 23 -12.32 9.52 -4.68
C ASN A 23 -11.00 10.23 -5.01
N ASP A 24 -10.40 9.96 -6.18
CA ASP A 24 -9.10 10.50 -6.60
C ASP A 24 -7.96 10.26 -5.59
N ILE A 25 -7.98 9.10 -4.96
CA ILE A 25 -6.93 8.65 -4.04
C ILE A 25 -5.91 7.86 -4.85
N ASN A 26 -4.63 8.26 -4.78
CA ASN A 26 -3.56 7.51 -5.43
C ASN A 26 -3.42 6.12 -4.79
N ILE A 27 -3.38 5.09 -5.64
CA ILE A 27 -3.22 3.69 -5.25
C ILE A 27 -2.13 3.05 -6.12
N LEU A 28 -1.34 2.16 -5.53
CA LEU A 28 -0.35 1.36 -6.23
C LEU A 28 -0.30 -0.04 -5.63
N ARG A 29 0.21 -1.02 -6.39
CA ARG A 29 0.41 -2.39 -5.94
C ARG A 29 1.89 -2.67 -5.77
N VAL A 30 2.27 -3.30 -4.65
CA VAL A 30 3.63 -3.80 -4.43
C VAL A 30 3.71 -5.24 -4.91
N SER A 31 4.70 -5.54 -5.74
CA SER A 31 4.92 -6.90 -6.29
C SER A 31 5.58 -7.86 -5.29
N ASN A 32 6.28 -7.33 -4.28
CA ASN A 32 6.99 -8.08 -3.25
C ASN A 32 6.52 -7.67 -1.84
N PRO A 33 5.32 -8.11 -1.38
CA PRO A 33 4.74 -7.70 -0.09
C PRO A 33 5.59 -8.08 1.12
N GLY A 34 6.43 -9.13 1.03
CA GLY A 34 7.38 -9.47 2.09
C GLY A 34 8.36 -8.33 2.42
N ARG A 35 8.84 -7.60 1.40
CA ARG A 35 9.70 -6.42 1.59
C ARG A 35 8.95 -5.27 2.24
N LEU A 36 7.68 -5.10 1.89
CA LEU A 36 6.82 -4.08 2.52
C LEU A 36 6.65 -4.39 4.01
N ALA A 37 6.37 -5.64 4.37
CA ALA A 37 6.26 -6.06 5.76
C ALA A 37 7.58 -5.82 6.54
N GLU A 38 8.74 -6.15 5.96
CA GLU A 38 10.04 -5.84 6.57
C GLU A 38 10.22 -4.34 6.83
N LEU A 39 9.90 -3.48 5.86
CA LEU A 39 10.03 -2.03 6.02
C LEU A 39 9.12 -1.48 7.12
N LEU A 40 7.90 -1.98 7.24
CA LEU A 40 6.95 -1.54 8.27
C LEU A 40 7.34 -2.04 9.67
N LEU A 41 7.96 -3.22 9.77
CA LEU A 41 8.43 -3.79 11.03
C LEU A 41 9.78 -3.20 11.49
N LEU A 42 10.53 -2.56 10.61
CA LEU A 42 11.79 -1.87 10.93
C LEU A 42 11.56 -0.51 11.62
N GLU A 43 10.34 0.02 11.60
CA GLU A 43 9.99 1.30 12.21
C GLU A 43 9.63 1.11 13.71
N PRO A 44 10.39 1.68 14.66
CA PRO A 44 10.19 1.46 16.10
C PRO A 44 8.92 2.11 16.68
N ASP A 45 8.18 2.91 15.89
CA ASP A 45 6.97 3.64 16.30
C ASP A 45 5.68 3.10 15.65
N ALA A 46 5.78 2.08 14.79
CA ALA A 46 4.61 1.41 14.24
C ALA A 46 3.90 0.66 15.37
N SER A 47 2.81 1.24 15.88
CA SER A 47 1.99 0.65 16.94
C SER A 47 1.76 -0.83 16.67
N PRO A 48 1.94 -1.72 17.66
CA PRO A 48 1.74 -3.14 17.43
C PRO A 48 0.25 -3.35 17.13
N ALA A 49 -0.06 -3.63 15.87
CA ALA A 49 -1.18 -4.51 15.56
C ALA A 49 -0.86 -5.98 15.97
N ALA A 50 0.14 -6.19 16.83
CA ALA A 50 0.33 -7.42 17.55
C ALA A 50 -0.76 -7.50 18.62
N SER A 51 -1.84 -8.19 18.27
CA SER A 51 -2.66 -8.86 19.27
C SER A 51 -1.70 -9.75 20.07
N GLU A 52 -1.44 -9.37 21.31
CA GLU A 52 -0.64 -10.13 22.28
C GLU A 52 -1.32 -11.50 22.48
N GLY A 53 -0.96 -12.49 21.66
CA GLY A 53 -1.48 -13.85 21.76
C GLY A 53 -1.69 -14.64 20.47
N ALA A 54 -1.44 -14.09 19.28
CA ALA A 54 -1.59 -14.84 18.02
C ALA A 54 -0.25 -15.07 17.33
N GLU A 55 0.13 -16.33 17.16
CA GLU A 55 1.32 -16.83 16.45
C GLU A 55 1.28 -16.61 14.91
N GLN A 56 0.59 -15.56 14.44
CA GLN A 56 0.47 -15.23 13.02
C GLN A 56 1.18 -13.91 12.72
N PRO A 57 2.04 -13.88 11.68
CA PRO A 57 2.62 -12.62 11.21
C PRO A 57 1.48 -11.66 10.83
N PRO A 58 1.63 -10.35 11.08
CA PRO A 58 0.59 -9.39 10.74
C PRO A 58 0.30 -9.47 9.25
N ASP A 59 -0.96 -9.73 8.92
CA ASP A 59 -1.47 -9.94 7.56
C ASP A 59 -1.55 -8.57 6.84
N LEU A 60 -0.39 -8.02 6.49
CA LEU A 60 -0.20 -6.66 5.96
C LEU A 60 -0.38 -6.63 4.44
N HIS A 61 -1.62 -6.82 3.99
CA HIS A 61 -1.96 -6.83 2.56
C HIS A 61 -2.23 -5.44 1.97
N CYS A 62 -2.52 -4.46 2.81
CA CYS A 62 -2.84 -3.10 2.37
C CYS A 62 -2.43 -2.07 3.43
N VAL A 63 -1.85 -0.95 2.99
CA VAL A 63 -1.47 0.18 3.87
C VAL A 63 -2.09 1.45 3.31
N LEU A 64 -2.79 2.19 4.16
CA LEU A 64 -3.33 3.51 3.83
C LEU A 64 -2.52 4.59 4.53
N VAL A 65 -1.88 5.46 3.75
CA VAL A 65 -1.19 6.64 4.27
C VAL A 65 -2.18 7.79 4.34
N THR A 66 -2.46 8.28 5.55
CA THR A 66 -3.34 9.43 5.78
C THR A 66 -2.57 10.60 6.36
N ASN A 67 -2.86 11.82 5.93
CA ASN A 67 -2.32 13.03 6.56
C ASN A 67 -3.44 13.82 7.23
N PRO A 68 -3.44 13.96 8.57
CA PRO A 68 -4.46 14.74 9.29
C PRO A 68 -4.41 16.23 8.92
N HIS A 69 -3.28 16.71 8.38
CA HIS A 69 -3.11 18.07 7.90
C HIS A 69 -2.94 18.07 6.38
N SER A 70 -4.07 18.00 5.67
CA SER A 70 -4.19 17.94 4.19
C SER A 70 -3.24 18.85 3.40
N SER A 71 -2.81 19.97 3.97
CA SER A 71 -1.97 20.98 3.30
C SER A 71 -0.45 20.74 3.42
N GLN A 72 -0.01 19.70 4.11
CA GLN A 72 1.41 19.51 4.46
C GLN A 72 1.98 18.14 4.08
N TRP A 73 1.60 17.60 2.93
CA TRP A 73 2.37 16.52 2.31
C TRP A 73 3.72 17.09 1.84
N LYS A 74 4.64 17.34 2.79
CA LYS A 74 5.94 17.98 2.57
C LYS A 74 7.05 16.99 2.30
N ASP A 75 6.75 15.70 2.37
CA ASP A 75 7.75 14.67 2.12
C ASP A 75 8.05 14.58 0.60
N PRO A 76 9.32 14.77 0.19
CA PRO A 76 9.68 14.72 -1.23
C PRO A 76 9.54 13.32 -1.81
N ALA A 77 9.72 12.25 -1.02
CA ALA A 77 9.57 10.88 -1.51
C ALA A 77 8.09 10.57 -1.82
N LEU A 78 7.17 11.03 -0.96
CA LEU A 78 5.75 10.91 -1.23
C LEU A 78 5.31 11.74 -2.45
N SER A 79 5.88 12.93 -2.64
CA SER A 79 5.62 13.73 -3.84
C SER A 79 6.03 12.99 -5.12
N GLN A 80 7.16 12.28 -5.10
CA GLN A 80 7.59 11.44 -6.22
C GLN A 80 6.61 10.29 -6.48
N LEU A 81 6.13 9.62 -5.43
CA LEU A 81 5.12 8.55 -5.56
C LEU A 81 3.80 9.06 -6.15
N ILE A 82 3.34 10.24 -5.74
CA ILE A 82 2.15 10.89 -6.30
C ILE A 82 2.35 11.18 -7.79
N CYS A 83 3.50 11.75 -8.19
CA CYS A 83 3.82 11.98 -9.59
C CYS A 83 3.80 10.67 -10.40
N PHE A 84 4.47 9.63 -9.90
CA PHE A 84 4.50 8.31 -10.53
C PHE A 84 3.10 7.72 -10.73
N CYS A 85 2.23 7.81 -9.73
CA CYS A 85 0.85 7.33 -9.84
C CYS A 85 0.07 8.11 -10.91
N ARG A 86 0.25 9.43 -10.95
CA ARG A 86 -0.42 10.30 -11.92
C ARG A 86 0.07 10.05 -13.35
N GLU A 87 1.37 9.91 -13.56
CA GLU A 87 1.97 9.57 -14.85
C GLU A 87 1.50 8.20 -15.35
N SER A 88 1.41 7.22 -14.46
CA SER A 88 0.90 5.88 -14.77
C SER A 88 -0.57 5.92 -15.22
N ARG A 89 -1.39 6.74 -14.56
CA ARG A 89 -2.80 6.93 -14.94
C ARG A 89 -2.96 7.53 -16.34
N TYR A 90 -2.03 8.37 -16.80
CA TYR A 90 -2.04 8.86 -18.19
C TYR A 90 -1.71 7.77 -19.22
N MET A 91 -1.07 6.68 -18.80
CA MET A 91 -0.75 5.52 -19.62
C MET A 91 -1.77 4.38 -19.45
N ASP A 92 -3.00 4.69 -19.01
CA ASP A 92 -4.07 3.74 -18.70
C ASP A 92 -3.70 2.69 -17.62
N GLN A 93 -2.65 2.94 -16.83
CA GLN A 93 -2.27 2.11 -15.68
C GLN A 93 -2.84 2.69 -14.39
N TRP A 94 -4.10 2.32 -14.12
CA TRP A 94 -4.87 2.82 -12.97
C TRP A 94 -4.32 2.40 -11.61
N VAL A 95 -3.70 1.22 -11.55
CA VAL A 95 -2.99 0.72 -10.37
C VAL A 95 -1.57 0.34 -10.80
N PRO A 96 -0.62 1.29 -10.77
CA PRO A 96 0.75 0.98 -11.11
C PRO A 96 1.35 -0.03 -10.14
N VAL A 97 2.23 -0.88 -10.64
CA VAL A 97 2.93 -1.88 -9.85
C VAL A 97 4.37 -1.43 -9.62
N ILE A 98 4.84 -1.51 -8.38
CA ILE A 98 6.21 -1.23 -7.98
C ILE A 98 6.85 -2.47 -7.36
N ASN A 99 8.15 -2.63 -7.59
CA ASN A 99 8.98 -3.59 -6.87
C ASN A 99 9.89 -2.81 -5.92
N LEU A 100 9.84 -3.16 -4.63
CA LEU A 100 10.67 -2.51 -3.62
C LEU A 100 12.10 -3.06 -3.69
N PRO A 101 13.14 -2.20 -3.64
CA PRO A 101 14.52 -2.66 -3.72
C PRO A 101 14.91 -3.58 -2.56
N GLU A 102 15.83 -4.50 -2.86
CA GLU A 102 16.54 -5.28 -1.84
C GLU A 102 17.46 -4.37 -1.02
N ARG A 103 17.83 -4.83 0.18
CA ARG A 103 18.59 -4.05 1.16
C ARG A 103 20.08 -4.08 0.89
#